data_AF-A0A843GS43-F1
#
_entry.id   AF-A0A843GS43-F1
#
_cell.length_a   1.000
_cell.length_b   1.000
_cell.length_c   1.000
_cell.angle_alpha   90.00
_cell.angle_beta   90.00
_cell.angle_gamma   90.00
#
_symmetry.space_group_name_H-M   'P 1'
#
loop_
_entity.id
_entity.type
_entity.pdbx_description
1 polymer ?
#
loop_
_entity_poly.entity_id
_entity_poly.type
_entity_poly.pdbx_seq_one_letter_code
_entity_poly.pdbx_strand_id
1 'polypeptide(L)'
;MMMRFANSYDQGLILGNEPVVEGIVPHEPLQFEELVKQINSEYNLRVTGTPLSDPTIGAPFILAKDEYEEFLGILPQVTGEATLLTSKIAAPFLKKIFNKIAPDNVNVVATKKDIACLMTKQDLEVLDLDDIKDAVILPGRAFIHQMDAERILSQDGKSRLVGYGPDTLSVDGELSSGMSEEEVIEHELGSFIDLIQAINFFGMKRAF
;
A
#
# COMPACT_ATOMS: atom_id res chain seq x y z
N MET A 1 1.55 1.91 -21.87
CA MET A 1 0.93 1.72 -20.56
C MET A 1 -0.34 0.90 -20.71
N MET A 2 -0.54 -0.08 -19.83
CA MET A 2 -1.76 -0.88 -19.70
C MET A 2 -2.47 -0.51 -18.41
N MET A 3 -3.81 -0.49 -18.44
CA MET A 3 -4.62 -0.23 -17.24
C MET A 3 -5.46 -1.45 -16.94
N ARG A 4 -5.46 -1.89 -15.68
CA ARG A 4 -6.32 -2.99 -15.25
C ARG A 4 -7.77 -2.50 -15.22
N PHE A 5 -8.63 -3.19 -15.94
CA PHE A 5 -10.07 -2.90 -15.94
C PHE A 5 -10.68 -3.17 -14.56
N ALA A 6 -11.46 -2.22 -14.06
CA ALA A 6 -12.23 -2.36 -12.84
C ALA A 6 -13.71 -2.58 -13.16
N ASN A 7 -14.29 -3.59 -12.53
CA ASN A 7 -15.68 -4.00 -12.62
C ASN A 7 -16.25 -4.43 -11.25
N SER A 8 -15.62 -4.02 -10.14
CA SER A 8 -16.13 -4.24 -8.80
C SER A 8 -15.70 -3.12 -7.84
N TYR A 9 -16.40 -3.02 -6.71
CA TYR A 9 -16.10 -2.03 -5.67
C TYR A 9 -14.70 -2.18 -5.07
N ASP A 10 -14.25 -3.43 -4.88
CA ASP A 10 -12.95 -3.73 -4.27
C ASP A 10 -11.77 -3.25 -5.13
N GLN A 11 -11.98 -2.98 -6.42
CA GLN A 11 -10.92 -2.48 -7.30
C GLN A 11 -10.65 -0.98 -7.15
N GLY A 12 -11.48 -0.27 -6.38
CA GLY A 12 -11.27 1.13 -5.98
C GLY A 12 -11.67 2.19 -7.01
N LEU A 13 -11.96 1.81 -8.25
CA LEU A 13 -12.42 2.74 -9.29
C LEU A 13 -13.95 2.88 -9.37
N ILE A 14 -14.70 1.98 -8.72
CA ILE A 14 -16.17 2.00 -8.67
C ILE A 14 -16.59 2.19 -7.21
N LEU A 15 -17.28 3.29 -6.89
CA LEU A 15 -17.65 3.67 -5.52
C LEU A 15 -19.15 3.45 -5.24
N GLY A 16 -19.69 2.34 -5.73
CA GLY A 16 -21.08 1.93 -5.50
C GLY A 16 -22.13 2.77 -6.25
N ASN A 17 -21.68 3.61 -7.18
CA ASN A 17 -22.50 4.56 -7.93
C ASN A 17 -22.69 4.22 -9.41
N GLU A 18 -22.06 3.15 -9.93
CA GLU A 18 -21.94 2.89 -11.37
C GLU A 18 -22.25 1.44 -11.77
N PRO A 19 -22.68 1.21 -13.03
CA PRO A 19 -23.01 -0.12 -13.52
C PRO A 19 -21.75 -0.98 -13.66
N VAL A 20 -21.68 -2.02 -12.83
CA VAL A 20 -20.82 -3.18 -13.09
C VAL A 20 -21.33 -3.89 -14.34
N VAL A 21 -20.45 -4.17 -15.30
CA VAL A 21 -20.79 -4.93 -16.51
C VAL A 21 -21.03 -6.39 -16.12
N GLU A 22 -22.25 -6.86 -16.31
CA GLU A 22 -22.63 -8.23 -15.96
C GLU A 22 -21.80 -9.27 -16.74
N GLY A 23 -21.39 -10.34 -16.05
CA GLY A 23 -20.65 -11.46 -16.65
C GLY A 23 -19.16 -11.20 -16.93
N ILE A 24 -18.65 -9.99 -16.71
CA ILE A 24 -17.22 -9.68 -16.86
C ILE A 24 -16.49 -9.82 -15.52
N VAL A 25 -15.54 -10.76 -15.48
CA VAL A 25 -14.60 -10.90 -14.36
C VAL A 25 -13.24 -10.36 -14.82
N PRO A 26 -12.77 -9.22 -14.27
CA PRO A 26 -11.45 -8.70 -14.60
C PRO A 26 -10.34 -9.61 -14.10
N HIS A 27 -9.14 -9.45 -14.67
CA HIS A 27 -7.94 -10.11 -14.17
C HIS A 27 -7.70 -9.80 -12.67
N GLU A 28 -7.23 -10.78 -11.91
CA GLU A 28 -6.64 -10.52 -10.59
C GLU A 28 -5.33 -9.71 -10.75
N PRO A 29 -4.90 -8.95 -9.72
CA PRO A 29 -3.72 -8.09 -9.82
C PRO A 29 -2.45 -8.80 -10.35
N LEU A 30 -2.17 -10.00 -9.83
CA LEU A 30 -1.00 -10.79 -10.25
C LEU A 30 -1.13 -11.33 -11.68
N GLN A 31 -2.34 -11.67 -12.12
CA GLN A 31 -2.57 -12.10 -13.51
C GLN A 31 -2.34 -10.94 -14.48
N PHE A 32 -2.74 -9.73 -14.08
CA PHE A 32 -2.51 -8.53 -14.85
C PHE A 32 -1.01 -8.17 -14.91
N GLU A 33 -0.30 -8.28 -13.79
CA GLU A 33 1.15 -8.10 -13.73
C GLU A 33 1.89 -9.03 -14.70
N GLU A 34 1.55 -10.32 -14.71
CA GLU A 34 2.20 -11.29 -15.62
C GLU A 34 1.92 -10.97 -17.10
N LEU A 35 0.70 -10.50 -17.43
CA LEU A 35 0.38 -10.04 -18.77
C LEU A 35 1.24 -8.83 -19.18
N VAL A 36 1.45 -7.87 -18.28
CA VAL A 36 2.31 -6.70 -18.53
C VAL A 36 3.75 -7.13 -18.77
N LYS A 37 4.29 -8.04 -17.95
CA LYS A 37 5.64 -8.61 -18.14
C LYS A 37 5.78 -9.34 -19.47
N GLN A 38 4.78 -10.15 -19.83
CA GLN A 38 4.77 -10.88 -21.10
C GLN A 38 4.86 -9.91 -22.28
N ILE A 39 3.99 -8.91 -22.34
CA ILE A 39 3.96 -7.94 -23.44
C ILE A 39 5.26 -7.11 -23.47
N ASN A 40 5.77 -6.69 -22.31
CA ASN A 40 7.05 -5.98 -22.21
C ASN A 40 8.22 -6.82 -22.77
N SER A 41 8.18 -8.16 -22.62
CA SER A 41 9.22 -9.06 -23.13
C SER A 41 9.08 -9.38 -24.62
N GLU A 42 7.85 -9.35 -25.16
CA GLU A 42 7.55 -9.75 -26.53
C GLU A 42 7.87 -8.64 -27.54
N TYR A 43 7.72 -7.37 -27.13
CA TYR A 43 7.88 -6.22 -28.00
C TYR A 43 9.09 -5.37 -27.61
N ASN A 44 9.73 -4.74 -28.60
CA ASN A 44 10.82 -3.78 -28.37
C ASN A 44 10.28 -2.39 -27.97
N LEU A 45 9.40 -2.37 -26.96
CA LEU A 45 8.79 -1.18 -26.37
C LEU A 45 8.67 -1.44 -24.86
N ARG A 46 9.04 -0.45 -24.03
CA ARG A 46 8.75 -0.49 -22.59
C ARG A 46 7.24 -0.48 -22.35
N VAL A 47 6.74 -1.48 -21.63
CA VAL A 47 5.33 -1.61 -21.26
C VAL A 47 5.20 -1.64 -19.74
N THR A 48 4.47 -0.65 -19.22
CA THR A 48 4.12 -0.53 -17.81
C THR A 48 2.62 -0.78 -17.61
N GLY A 49 2.24 -1.12 -16.38
CA GLY A 49 0.87 -1.37 -15.96
C GLY A 49 0.48 -0.61 -14.70
N THR A 50 -0.79 -0.21 -14.58
CA THR A 50 -1.37 0.35 -13.35
C THR A 50 -2.58 -0.49 -12.89
N PRO A 51 -2.69 -0.82 -11.59
CA PRO A 51 -1.82 -0.39 -10.46
C PRO A 51 -0.48 -1.15 -10.32
N LEU A 52 -0.25 -2.19 -11.12
CA LEU A 52 0.95 -3.02 -11.22
C LEU A 52 1.16 -3.35 -12.70
N SER A 53 2.35 -3.44 -13.31
CA SER A 53 3.73 -3.38 -12.83
C SER A 53 4.55 -2.64 -13.89
N ASP A 54 5.71 -2.10 -13.53
CA ASP A 54 6.76 -1.70 -14.46
C ASP A 54 7.88 -2.75 -14.46
N PRO A 55 7.94 -3.66 -15.44
CA PRO A 55 8.95 -4.73 -15.46
C PRO A 55 10.37 -4.22 -15.69
N THR A 56 10.54 -3.03 -16.25
CA THR A 56 11.85 -2.46 -16.56
C THR A 56 12.55 -1.95 -15.31
N ILE A 57 11.81 -1.29 -14.42
CA ILE A 57 12.35 -0.71 -13.18
C ILE A 57 12.00 -1.56 -11.96
N GLY A 58 10.94 -2.34 -12.01
CA GLY A 58 10.45 -3.09 -10.86
C GLY A 58 9.51 -2.33 -9.93
N ALA A 59 8.94 -1.23 -10.40
CA ALA A 59 7.92 -0.48 -9.67
C ALA A 59 6.52 -1.13 -9.82
N PRO A 60 5.59 -0.86 -8.89
CA PRO A 60 5.79 -0.29 -7.56
C PRO A 60 6.54 -1.23 -6.60
N PHE A 61 6.99 -0.67 -5.47
CA PHE A 61 7.67 -1.33 -4.35
C PHE A 61 9.01 -1.97 -4.74
N ILE A 62 9.86 -1.19 -5.40
CA ILE A 62 11.20 -1.65 -5.78
C ILE A 62 12.01 -2.12 -4.56
N LEU A 63 11.86 -1.42 -3.42
CA LEU A 63 12.55 -1.75 -2.15
C LEU A 63 12.12 -3.09 -1.54
N ALA A 64 11.00 -3.67 -1.99
CA ALA A 64 10.55 -4.98 -1.52
C ALA A 64 11.25 -6.14 -2.25
N LYS A 65 11.96 -5.89 -3.35
CA LYS A 65 12.71 -6.95 -4.05
C LYS A 65 14.00 -7.27 -3.31
N ASP A 66 14.44 -8.53 -3.42
CA ASP A 66 15.64 -9.00 -2.71
C ASP A 66 16.92 -8.36 -3.24
N GLU A 67 16.94 -7.96 -4.52
CA GLU A 67 18.08 -7.27 -5.15
C GLU A 67 18.31 -5.84 -4.60
N TYR A 68 17.32 -5.23 -3.94
CA TYR A 68 17.42 -3.89 -3.34
C TYR A 68 17.39 -3.92 -1.79
N GLU A 69 17.63 -5.08 -1.18
CA GLU A 69 17.57 -5.23 0.28
C GLU A 69 18.59 -4.34 1.02
N GLU A 70 19.74 -4.06 0.43
CA GLU A 70 20.77 -3.21 1.03
C GLU A 70 20.28 -1.78 1.34
N PHE A 71 19.34 -1.27 0.54
CA PHE A 71 18.76 0.06 0.74
C PHE A 71 17.91 0.15 2.02
N LEU A 72 17.42 -0.97 2.55
CA LEU A 72 16.70 -0.98 3.82
C LEU A 72 17.58 -0.54 5.00
N GLY A 73 18.91 -0.65 4.88
CA GLY A 73 19.85 -0.14 5.89
C GLY A 73 19.93 1.38 5.98
N ILE A 74 19.38 2.11 5.00
CA ILE A 74 19.30 3.58 4.99
C ILE A 74 18.12 4.06 5.84
N LEU A 75 17.08 3.23 5.98
CA LEU A 75 15.86 3.59 6.69
C LEU A 75 16.14 3.84 8.18
N PRO A 76 15.49 4.84 8.80
CA PRO A 76 15.63 5.08 10.23
C PRO A 76 15.10 3.90 11.03
N GLN A 77 15.62 3.75 12.25
CA GLN A 77 15.13 2.72 13.17
C GLN A 77 13.65 2.95 13.50
N VAL A 78 12.87 1.86 13.44
CA VAL A 78 11.50 1.85 13.96
C VAL A 78 11.54 1.68 15.47
N THR A 79 11.02 2.67 16.20
CA THR A 79 10.94 2.70 17.66
C THR A 79 9.50 2.68 18.17
N GLY A 80 8.53 3.07 17.32
CA GLY A 80 7.11 2.99 17.62
C GLY A 80 6.53 1.59 17.39
N GLU A 81 5.31 1.38 17.87
CA GLU A 81 4.49 0.20 17.56
C GLU A 81 3.21 0.64 16.85
N ALA A 82 2.91 0.06 15.68
CA ALA A 82 1.72 0.43 14.92
C ALA A 82 1.23 -0.70 14.00
N THR A 83 -0.04 -0.65 13.64
CA THR A 83 -0.59 -1.39 12.50
C THR A 83 -0.58 -0.49 11.27
N LEU A 84 0.02 -0.96 10.18
CA LEU A 84 -0.14 -0.36 8.86
C LEU A 84 -1.38 -0.94 8.19
N LEU A 85 -2.38 -0.11 7.96
CA LEU A 85 -3.54 -0.47 7.15
C LEU A 85 -3.29 -0.10 5.70
N THR A 86 -3.53 -1.05 4.80
CA THR A 86 -3.23 -0.87 3.39
C THR A 86 -4.17 -1.69 2.50
N SER A 87 -3.97 -1.57 1.19
CA SER A 87 -4.66 -2.37 0.17
C SER A 87 -4.16 -3.81 0.08
N LYS A 88 -5.00 -4.67 -0.50
CA LYS A 88 -4.66 -6.04 -0.90
C LYS A 88 -3.38 -6.10 -1.74
N ILE A 89 -3.19 -5.16 -2.68
CA ILE A 89 -2.02 -5.16 -3.58
C ILE A 89 -0.74 -4.77 -2.84
N ALA A 90 -0.77 -3.70 -2.05
CA ALA A 90 0.43 -3.20 -1.37
C ALA A 90 0.85 -4.06 -0.16
N ALA A 91 -0.10 -4.76 0.47
CA ALA A 91 0.15 -5.56 1.67
C ALA A 91 1.33 -6.54 1.58
N PRO A 92 1.46 -7.41 0.57
CA PRO A 92 2.59 -8.34 0.49
C PRO A 92 3.95 -7.63 0.46
N PHE A 93 4.07 -6.49 -0.24
CA PHE A 93 5.30 -5.73 -0.32
C PHE A 93 5.66 -5.06 1.02
N LEU A 94 4.67 -4.42 1.66
CA LEU A 94 4.87 -3.81 2.97
C LEU A 94 5.19 -4.86 4.03
N LYS A 95 4.53 -6.03 4.02
CA LYS A 95 4.88 -7.15 4.91
C LYS A 95 6.33 -7.57 4.73
N LYS A 96 6.79 -7.71 3.48
CA LYS A 96 8.16 -8.13 3.19
C LYS A 96 9.18 -7.13 3.74
N ILE A 97 8.94 -5.83 3.60
CA ILE A 97 9.83 -4.78 4.14
C ILE A 97 9.78 -4.76 5.67
N PHE A 98 8.59 -4.66 6.28
CA PHE A 98 8.46 -4.48 7.74
C PHE A 98 8.81 -5.74 8.54
N ASN A 99 8.70 -6.95 7.95
CA ASN A 99 9.23 -8.17 8.57
C ASN A 99 10.77 -8.15 8.69
N LYS A 100 11.46 -7.41 7.82
CA LYS A 100 12.93 -7.26 7.88
C LYS A 100 13.36 -6.17 8.86
N ILE A 101 12.68 -5.02 8.86
CA ILE A 101 13.13 -3.85 9.62
C ILE A 101 12.47 -3.69 11.00
N ALA A 102 11.29 -4.28 11.23
CA ALA A 102 10.50 -4.05 12.45
C ALA A 102 9.46 -5.16 12.74
N PRO A 103 9.83 -6.46 12.72
CA PRO A 103 8.87 -7.58 12.76
C PRO A 103 7.96 -7.61 14.00
N ASP A 104 8.46 -7.18 15.16
CA ASP A 104 7.69 -7.18 16.41
C ASP A 104 6.88 -5.88 16.58
N ASN A 105 7.40 -4.79 16.03
CA ASN A 105 6.89 -3.44 16.21
C ASN A 105 5.74 -3.11 15.27
N VAL A 106 5.80 -3.57 14.03
CA VAL A 106 4.85 -3.18 12.98
C VAL A 106 4.21 -4.39 12.35
N ASN A 107 2.87 -4.45 12.37
CA ASN A 107 2.13 -5.43 11.59
C ASN A 107 1.39 -4.74 10.44
N VAL A 108 1.19 -5.47 9.34
CA VAL A 108 0.53 -4.96 8.14
C VAL A 108 -0.77 -5.72 7.93
N VAL A 109 -1.89 -4.99 7.93
CA VAL A 109 -3.23 -5.54 7.73
C VAL A 109 -3.82 -4.99 6.43
N ALA A 110 -4.29 -5.90 5.58
CA ALA A 110 -4.85 -5.58 4.28
C ALA A 110 -6.37 -5.44 4.37
N THR A 111 -6.91 -4.41 3.73
CA THR A 111 -8.32 -4.37 3.36
C THR A 111 -8.58 -5.18 2.10
N LYS A 112 -9.85 -5.36 1.74
CA LYS A 112 -10.23 -5.99 0.46
C LYS A 112 -9.95 -5.08 -0.75
N LYS A 113 -9.78 -3.78 -0.53
CA LYS A 113 -9.51 -2.80 -1.58
C LYS A 113 -8.18 -3.10 -2.26
N ASP A 114 -8.16 -3.07 -3.59
CA ASP A 114 -6.95 -3.28 -4.39
C ASP A 114 -6.01 -2.07 -4.33
N ILE A 115 -6.53 -0.85 -4.22
CA ILE A 115 -5.74 0.38 -4.27
C ILE A 115 -5.89 1.17 -2.96
N ALA A 116 -4.78 1.38 -2.25
CA ALA A 116 -4.79 1.93 -0.90
C ALA A 116 -5.32 3.37 -0.85
N CYS A 117 -5.00 4.17 -1.87
CA CYS A 117 -5.48 5.56 -2.00
C CYS A 117 -6.99 5.64 -2.21
N LEU A 118 -7.64 4.55 -2.60
CA LEU A 118 -9.08 4.49 -2.88
C LEU A 118 -9.85 3.76 -1.78
N MET A 119 -9.19 3.50 -0.65
CA MET A 119 -9.84 2.98 0.56
C MET A 119 -10.81 4.02 1.13
N THR A 120 -11.90 3.52 1.68
CA THR A 120 -12.99 4.28 2.30
C THR A 120 -13.29 3.70 3.68
N LYS A 121 -14.18 4.34 4.44
CA LYS A 121 -14.52 3.85 5.78
C LYS A 121 -15.16 2.46 5.77
N GLN A 122 -15.88 2.09 4.71
CA GLN A 122 -16.50 0.78 4.57
C GLN A 122 -15.45 -0.34 4.51
N ASP A 123 -14.26 -0.03 4.01
CA ASP A 123 -13.14 -0.97 4.00
C ASP A 123 -12.59 -1.23 5.41
N LEU A 124 -12.82 -0.32 6.36
CA LEU A 124 -12.48 -0.49 7.78
C LEU A 124 -13.56 -1.26 8.56
N GLU A 125 -14.84 -1.09 8.21
CA GLU A 125 -15.98 -1.68 8.92
C GLU A 125 -16.01 -3.22 8.86
N VAL A 126 -15.27 -3.81 7.91
CA VAL A 126 -15.20 -5.26 7.70
C VAL A 126 -13.90 -5.89 8.21
N LEU A 127 -13.02 -5.11 8.85
CA LEU A 127 -11.76 -5.60 9.39
C LEU A 127 -11.97 -6.38 10.68
N ASP A 128 -11.14 -7.40 10.86
CA ASP A 128 -10.94 -8.01 12.16
C ASP A 128 -10.05 -7.10 13.02
N LEU A 129 -10.52 -6.74 14.22
CA LEU A 129 -9.84 -5.81 15.11
C LEU A 129 -8.83 -6.50 16.04
N ASP A 130 -8.83 -7.83 16.10
CA ASP A 130 -7.95 -8.59 17.01
C ASP A 130 -6.47 -8.36 16.70
N ASP A 131 -6.13 -8.17 15.43
CA ASP A 131 -4.78 -7.91 14.95
C ASP A 131 -4.42 -6.40 14.92
N ILE A 132 -5.32 -5.50 15.31
CA ILE A 132 -5.07 -4.05 15.22
C ILE A 132 -4.50 -3.52 16.54
N LYS A 133 -3.28 -2.97 16.47
CA LYS A 133 -2.56 -2.33 17.59
C LYS A 133 -3.17 -0.98 17.99
N ASP A 134 -2.66 -0.41 19.09
CA ASP A 134 -3.14 0.85 19.65
C ASP A 134 -2.91 2.06 18.73
N ALA A 135 -1.85 2.03 17.90
CA ALA A 135 -1.62 3.03 16.87
C ALA A 135 -1.83 2.42 15.48
N VAL A 136 -2.52 3.15 14.61
CA VAL A 136 -2.81 2.72 13.25
C VAL A 136 -2.39 3.80 12.27
N ILE A 137 -1.64 3.43 11.25
CA ILE A 137 -1.26 4.34 10.16
C ILE A 137 -2.06 3.97 8.91
N LEU A 138 -2.84 4.93 8.41
CA LEU A 138 -3.58 4.84 7.16
C LEU A 138 -2.74 5.37 5.98
N PRO A 139 -3.06 4.98 4.73
CA PRO A 139 -2.48 5.60 3.54
C PRO A 139 -2.84 7.09 3.47
N GLY A 140 -1.88 7.96 3.15
CA GLY A 140 -2.07 9.42 3.19
C GLY A 140 -3.24 9.92 2.34
N ARG A 141 -3.45 9.30 1.17
CA ARG A 141 -4.52 9.68 0.22
C ARG A 141 -5.83 8.91 0.38
N ALA A 142 -6.01 8.08 1.42
CA ALA A 142 -7.25 7.33 1.60
C ALA A 142 -8.46 8.25 1.86
N PHE A 143 -9.63 7.90 1.32
CA PHE A 143 -10.89 8.63 1.51
C PHE A 143 -11.57 8.26 2.84
N ILE A 144 -10.83 8.39 3.92
CA ILE A 144 -11.28 8.05 5.27
C ILE A 144 -11.10 9.28 6.13
N HIS A 145 -12.17 9.75 6.76
CA HIS A 145 -12.08 10.82 7.73
C HIS A 145 -11.50 10.28 9.05
N GLN A 146 -10.56 11.00 9.68
CA GLN A 146 -9.86 10.52 10.88
C GLN A 146 -10.81 10.11 12.01
N MET A 147 -11.84 10.93 12.29
CA MET A 147 -12.84 10.60 13.33
C MET A 147 -13.63 9.33 13.02
N ASP A 148 -13.89 9.03 11.74
CA ASP A 148 -14.54 7.78 11.36
C ASP A 148 -13.59 6.59 11.58
N ALA A 149 -12.32 6.73 11.21
CA ALA A 149 -11.31 5.70 11.43
C ALA A 149 -11.15 5.36 12.91
N GLU A 150 -10.94 6.35 13.78
CA GLU A 150 -10.79 6.13 15.23
C GLU A 150 -12.03 5.48 15.83
N ARG A 151 -13.23 5.94 15.44
CA ARG A 151 -14.49 5.36 15.89
C ARG A 151 -14.66 3.91 15.44
N ILE A 152 -14.40 3.60 14.17
CA ILE A 152 -14.58 2.24 13.60
C ILE A 152 -13.55 1.29 14.17
N LEU A 153 -12.28 1.69 14.18
CA LEU A 153 -11.19 0.85 14.65
C LEU A 153 -11.21 0.66 16.17
N SER A 154 -11.97 1.44 16.94
CA SER A 154 -12.11 1.28 18.39
C SER A 154 -13.41 0.57 18.82
N GLN A 155 -14.14 -0.08 17.91
CA GLN A 155 -15.43 -0.70 18.21
C GLN A 155 -15.34 -1.92 19.15
N ASP A 156 -14.17 -2.55 19.28
CA ASP A 156 -13.89 -3.62 20.24
C ASP A 156 -13.64 -3.12 21.67
N GLY A 157 -13.77 -1.80 21.91
CA GLY A 157 -13.56 -1.17 23.21
C GLY A 157 -12.12 -0.75 23.51
N LYS A 158 -11.16 -1.01 22.60
CA LYS A 158 -9.78 -0.50 22.72
C LYS A 158 -9.65 0.82 21.99
N SER A 159 -9.22 1.87 22.70
CA SER A 159 -9.02 3.19 22.10
C SER A 159 -7.78 3.17 21.19
N ARG A 160 -7.97 3.43 19.89
CA ARG A 160 -6.87 3.48 18.92
C ARG A 160 -6.61 4.89 18.42
N LEU A 161 -5.33 5.26 18.33
CA LEU A 161 -4.86 6.50 17.73
C LEU A 161 -4.60 6.28 16.25
N VAL A 162 -5.22 7.10 15.40
CA VAL A 162 -5.05 6.99 13.94
C VAL A 162 -4.19 8.13 13.41
N GLY A 163 -3.15 7.76 12.67
CA GLY A 163 -2.31 8.67 11.89
C GLY A 163 -2.37 8.34 10.40
N TYR A 164 -1.79 9.22 9.58
CA TYR A 164 -1.65 9.02 8.14
C TYR A 164 -0.17 8.99 7.78
N GLY A 165 0.18 8.06 6.88
CA GLY A 165 1.50 8.00 6.26
C GLY A 165 1.63 9.01 5.12
N PRO A 166 2.68 8.89 4.28
CA PRO A 166 2.86 9.74 3.12
C PRO A 166 1.75 9.54 2.08
N ASP A 167 1.60 10.52 1.18
CA ASP A 167 0.61 10.51 0.11
C ASP A 167 0.81 9.32 -0.86
N THR A 168 2.06 9.02 -1.16
CA THR A 168 2.49 7.91 -2.01
C THR A 168 3.66 7.20 -1.36
N LEU A 169 3.59 5.88 -1.21
CA LEU A 169 4.72 5.07 -0.75
C LEU A 169 5.63 4.61 -1.90
N SER A 170 5.07 4.57 -3.11
CA SER A 170 5.73 4.10 -4.32
C SER A 170 5.05 4.76 -5.52
N VAL A 171 5.61 4.53 -6.70
CA VAL A 171 5.14 5.03 -7.99
C VAL A 171 4.50 3.89 -8.78
N ASP A 172 3.37 4.17 -9.42
CA ASP A 172 2.72 3.20 -10.30
C ASP A 172 3.34 3.23 -11.71
N GLY A 173 2.83 2.37 -12.60
CA GLY A 173 3.32 2.30 -13.98
C GLY A 173 3.10 3.55 -14.83
N GLU A 174 2.25 4.49 -14.40
CA GLU A 174 2.10 5.79 -15.07
C GLU A 174 3.30 6.68 -14.76
N LEU A 175 3.58 6.86 -13.46
CA LEU A 175 4.68 7.72 -13.01
C LEU A 175 6.05 7.11 -13.29
N SER A 176 6.24 5.82 -13.03
CA SER A 176 7.54 5.15 -13.20
C SER A 176 8.04 5.19 -14.64
N SER A 177 7.12 5.27 -15.62
CA SER A 177 7.46 5.32 -17.05
C SER A 177 8.33 6.52 -17.44
N GLY A 178 8.24 7.62 -16.67
CA GLY A 178 9.03 8.84 -16.86
C GLY A 178 10.25 8.94 -15.93
N MET A 179 10.50 7.94 -15.10
CA MET A 179 11.58 7.92 -14.11
C MET A 179 12.66 6.91 -14.49
N SER A 180 13.87 7.16 -13.99
CA SER A 180 14.97 6.21 -13.89
C SER A 180 14.82 5.32 -12.66
N GLU A 181 15.59 4.23 -12.61
CA GLU A 181 15.61 3.33 -11.45
C GLU A 181 16.05 4.05 -10.16
N GLU A 182 17.10 4.87 -10.25
CA GLU A 182 17.62 5.66 -9.12
C GLU A 182 16.55 6.61 -8.56
N GLU A 183 15.84 7.34 -9.42
CA GLU A 183 14.76 8.23 -8.99
C GLU A 183 13.61 7.48 -8.30
N VAL A 184 13.30 6.25 -8.73
CA VAL A 184 12.28 5.42 -8.07
C VAL A 184 12.75 4.96 -6.69
N ILE A 185 14.01 4.54 -6.57
CA ILE A 185 14.61 4.15 -5.28
C ILE A 185 14.62 5.33 -4.32
N GLU A 186 15.09 6.50 -4.77
CA GLU A 186 15.13 7.73 -3.97
C GLU A 186 13.73 8.14 -3.48
N HIS A 187 12.74 8.11 -4.38
CA HIS A 187 11.35 8.41 -4.03
C HIS A 187 10.80 7.44 -2.98
N GLU A 188 10.98 6.12 -3.17
CA GLU A 188 10.52 5.13 -2.20
C GLU A 188 11.24 5.29 -0.87
N LEU A 189 12.56 5.49 -0.85
CA LEU A 189 13.32 5.73 0.38
C LEU A 189 12.78 6.92 1.16
N GLY A 190 12.59 8.07 0.49
CA GLY A 190 12.00 9.25 1.13
C GLY A 190 10.62 8.96 1.72
N SER A 191 9.76 8.28 0.95
CA SER A 191 8.41 7.93 1.39
C SER A 191 8.41 6.95 2.57
N PHE A 192 9.30 5.95 2.57
CA PHE A 192 9.42 5.01 3.70
C PHE A 192 10.04 5.67 4.93
N ILE A 193 10.95 6.62 4.77
CA ILE A 193 11.46 7.45 5.88
C ILE A 193 10.30 8.20 6.54
N ASP A 194 9.47 8.88 5.75
CA ASP A 194 8.30 9.61 6.26
C ASP A 194 7.28 8.67 6.93
N LEU A 195 7.05 7.49 6.35
CA LEU A 195 6.19 6.47 6.96
C LEU A 195 6.74 6.02 8.32
N ILE A 196 8.04 5.74 8.43
CA ILE A 196 8.67 5.33 9.68
C ILE A 196 8.62 6.46 10.71
N GLN A 197 8.80 7.71 10.30
CA GLN A 197 8.62 8.85 11.19
C GLN A 197 7.19 8.94 11.72
N ALA A 198 6.19 8.71 10.88
CA ALA A 198 4.79 8.64 11.31
C ALA A 198 4.58 7.48 12.30
N ILE A 199 5.06 6.27 12.01
CA ILE A 199 5.01 5.12 12.93
C ILE A 199 5.64 5.47 14.28
N ASN A 200 6.83 6.06 14.26
CA ASN A 200 7.54 6.42 15.48
C ASN A 200 6.80 7.50 16.25
N PHE A 201 6.18 8.47 15.58
CA PHE A 201 5.43 9.54 16.23
C PHE A 201 4.13 9.04 16.89
N PHE A 202 3.29 8.35 16.12
CA PHE A 202 1.97 7.88 16.60
C PHE A 202 2.08 6.64 17.50
N GLY A 203 3.06 5.78 17.23
CA GLY A 203 3.32 4.56 17.98
C GLY A 203 4.21 4.75 19.22
N MET A 204 4.50 5.99 19.62
CA MET A 204 5.22 6.26 20.87
C MET A 204 4.43 5.68 22.07
N LYS A 205 5.06 4.77 22.82
CA LYS A 205 4.50 4.28 24.08
C LYS A 205 4.30 5.46 25.02
N ARG A 206 3.06 5.68 25.47
CA ARG A 206 2.79 6.61 26.58
C ARG A 206 3.56 6.09 27.79
N ALA A 207 4.57 6.84 28.23
CA ALA A 207 5.16 6.64 29.54
C ALA A 207 4.07 6.96 30.57
N PHE A 208 3.54 5.91 31.21
CA PHE A 208 2.69 6.03 32.39
C PHE A 208 3.57 6.04 33.65
#